data_AF-A0A7M7T2U5-F1
#
_entry.id   AF-A0A7M7T2U5-F1
#
_cell.length_a   1.000
_cell.length_b   1.000
_cell.length_c   1.000
_cell.angle_alpha   90.00
_cell.angle_beta   90.00
_cell.angle_gamma   90.00
#
_symmetry.space_group_name_H-M   'P 1'
#
loop_
_entity.id
_entity.type
_entity.pdbx_description
1 polymer ?
#
loop_
_entity_poly.entity_id
_entity_poly.type
_entity_poly.pdbx_seq_one_letter_code
_entity_poly.pdbx_strand_id
1 'polypeptide(L)'
;MAVSLTYGGSWSIADDLLSKLAEDIETGEQMEALGRTLGLRVADINRYTETNRIEGRVTCKGTRAMLFDWRQTVVPCDQHLRLKQALIDAKLVMLADTHLKGTLSDPDIYSKKISPSLTVQRCREKLENKYRNQLCKIQMKPWDQSDFAEFKDIHLVVTVVTKDARGQDTKKKEMLKDSIAEIFSTKVNGELPARILISAPAGRGKTTAVAKMANDWVHREKGGSGEFH
;
A
#
# COMPACT_ATOMS: atom_id res chain seq x y z
N MET A 1 -11.54 -29.42 -4.19
CA MET A 1 -11.10 -29.09 -2.81
C MET A 1 -10.77 -27.62 -2.78
N ALA A 2 -11.50 -26.83 -1.98
CA ALA A 2 -11.22 -25.42 -1.79
C ALA A 2 -10.05 -25.27 -0.82
N VAL A 3 -8.97 -24.63 -1.26
CA VAL A 3 -7.87 -24.20 -0.40
C VAL A 3 -8.08 -22.71 -0.15
N SER A 4 -8.61 -22.39 1.03
CA SER A 4 -8.63 -21.02 1.55
C SER A 4 -7.19 -20.60 1.83
N LEU A 5 -6.69 -19.62 1.07
CA LEU A 5 -5.45 -18.92 1.41
C LEU A 5 -5.80 -17.68 2.20
N THR A 6 -5.69 -17.76 3.53
CA THR A 6 -5.65 -16.59 4.41
C THR A 6 -4.32 -15.85 4.17
N TYR A 7 -4.37 -14.74 3.44
CA TYR A 7 -3.22 -13.85 3.28
C TYR A 7 -3.06 -12.98 4.52
N GLY A 8 -2.10 -13.33 5.38
CA GLY A 8 -1.61 -12.47 6.46
C GLY A 8 -0.70 -11.38 5.91
N GLY A 9 -1.28 -10.23 5.58
CA GLY A 9 -0.60 -8.97 5.30
C GLY A 9 -1.52 -7.83 5.70
N SER A 10 -1.18 -7.14 6.79
CA SER A 10 -2.02 -6.20 7.54
C SER A 10 -2.39 -4.92 6.76
N TRP A 11 -3.36 -5.03 5.84
CA TRP A 11 -4.00 -3.85 5.21
C TRP A 11 -5.28 -3.43 5.93
N SER A 12 -5.88 -4.32 6.73
CA SER A 12 -7.06 -4.06 7.55
C SER A 12 -6.65 -3.48 8.90
N ILE A 13 -7.48 -2.62 9.48
CA ILE A 13 -7.26 -2.13 10.85
C ILE A 13 -7.28 -3.32 11.82
N ALA A 14 -6.29 -3.38 12.70
CA ALA A 14 -6.15 -4.45 13.68
C ALA A 14 -7.21 -4.35 14.80
N ASP A 15 -7.63 -5.51 15.33
CA ASP A 15 -8.68 -5.63 16.36
C ASP A 15 -8.34 -4.88 17.65
N ASP A 16 -7.07 -4.95 18.05
CA ASP A 16 -6.49 -4.31 19.22
C ASP A 16 -6.49 -2.79 19.09
N LEU A 17 -6.32 -2.25 17.87
CA LEU A 17 -6.46 -0.81 17.62
C LEU A 17 -7.92 -0.37 17.80
N LEU A 18 -8.88 -1.06 17.17
CA LEU A 18 -10.29 -0.72 17.31
C LEU A 18 -10.80 -0.88 18.75
N SER A 19 -10.26 -1.86 19.49
CA SER A 19 -10.62 -2.08 20.88
C SER A 19 -10.15 -0.93 21.77
N LYS A 20 -8.89 -0.51 21.63
CA LYS A 20 -8.35 0.65 22.38
C LYS A 20 -9.07 1.95 22.01
N LEU A 21 -9.33 2.17 20.72
CA LEU A 21 -10.11 3.33 20.28
C LEU A 21 -11.52 3.32 20.89
N ALA A 22 -12.18 2.16 20.98
CA ALA A 22 -13.50 2.04 21.60
C ALA A 22 -13.48 2.33 23.11
N GLU A 23 -12.39 1.98 23.80
CA GLU A 23 -12.20 2.28 25.23
C GLU A 23 -12.03 3.78 25.49
N ASP A 24 -11.36 4.50 24.59
CA ASP A 24 -11.13 5.95 24.69
C ASP A 24 -12.31 6.81 24.20
N ILE A 25 -13.39 6.20 23.69
CA ILE A 25 -14.65 6.88 23.40
C ILE A 25 -15.50 6.85 24.68
N GLU A 26 -15.45 7.95 25.42
CA GLU A 26 -15.96 8.03 26.79
C GLU A 26 -17.47 8.25 26.87
N THR A 27 -18.08 8.91 25.87
CA THR A 27 -19.50 9.30 25.94
C THR A 27 -20.35 8.74 24.81
N GLY A 28 -21.65 8.56 25.10
CA GLY A 28 -22.64 8.19 24.09
C GLY A 28 -22.76 9.22 22.96
N GLU A 29 -22.52 10.50 23.25
CA GLU A 29 -22.54 11.57 22.24
C GLU A 29 -21.36 11.45 21.26
N GLN A 30 -20.15 11.16 21.78
CA GLN A 30 -18.98 10.93 20.94
C GLN A 30 -19.18 9.71 20.04
N MET A 31 -19.72 8.62 20.61
CA MET A 31 -20.06 7.42 19.88
C MET A 31 -21.11 7.68 18.79
N GLU A 32 -22.17 8.44 19.10
CA GLU A 32 -23.22 8.76 18.14
C GLU A 32 -22.68 9.63 17.00
N ALA A 33 -21.92 10.68 17.34
CA ALA A 33 -21.28 11.54 16.34
C ALA A 33 -20.39 10.73 15.40
N LEU A 34 -19.56 9.83 15.94
CA LEU A 34 -18.71 8.95 15.15
C LEU A 34 -19.52 7.97 14.31
N GLY A 35 -20.55 7.33 14.87
CA GLY A 35 -21.42 6.43 14.11
C GLY A 35 -22.07 7.10 12.90
N ARG A 36 -22.50 8.36 13.06
CA ARG A 36 -23.08 9.16 11.97
C ARG A 36 -22.05 9.49 10.89
N THR A 37 -20.83 9.88 11.24
CA THR A 37 -19.77 10.20 10.27
C THR A 37 -19.24 8.95 9.56
N LEU A 38 -19.29 7.79 10.21
CA LEU A 38 -19.03 6.48 9.60
C LEU A 38 -20.16 6.01 8.66
N GLY A 39 -21.30 6.73 8.62
CA GLY A 39 -22.42 6.46 7.73
C GLY A 39 -23.43 5.43 8.25
N LEU A 40 -23.41 5.12 9.55
CA LEU A 40 -24.37 4.19 10.15
C LEU A 40 -25.73 4.86 10.33
N ARG A 41 -26.80 4.06 10.27
CA ARG A 41 -28.15 4.54 10.55
C ARG A 41 -28.31 4.78 12.04
N VAL A 42 -29.07 5.82 12.40
CA VAL A 42 -29.35 6.19 13.80
C VAL A 42 -29.93 5.01 14.60
N ALA A 43 -30.79 4.20 14.00
CA ALA A 43 -31.36 3.02 14.65
C ALA A 43 -30.30 1.98 15.03
N ASP A 44 -29.27 1.79 14.19
CA ASP A 44 -28.19 0.84 14.46
C ASP A 44 -27.27 1.40 15.57
N ILE A 45 -26.97 2.69 15.51
CA ILE A 45 -26.20 3.40 16.55
C ILE A 45 -26.88 3.24 17.91
N ASN A 46 -28.19 3.50 18.00
CA ASN A 46 -28.95 3.38 19.24
C ASN A 46 -28.87 1.97 19.86
N ARG A 47 -28.87 0.92 19.02
CA ARG A 47 -28.72 -0.47 19.48
C ARG A 47 -27.34 -0.71 20.10
N TYR A 48 -26.29 -0.17 19.48
CA TYR A 48 -24.95 -0.26 20.05
C TYR A 48 -24.82 0.57 21.34
N THR A 49 -25.42 1.77 21.40
CA THR A 49 -25.42 2.62 22.60
C THR A 49 -26.14 1.94 23.77
N GLU A 50 -27.26 1.25 23.53
CA GLU A 50 -27.95 0.50 24.57
C GLU A 50 -27.08 -0.64 25.12
N THR A 51 -26.28 -1.27 24.25
CA THR A 51 -25.32 -2.31 24.65
C THR A 51 -24.22 -1.78 25.58
N ASN A 52 -23.95 -0.47 25.58
CA ASN A 52 -23.00 0.15 26.50
C ASN A 52 -23.59 0.36 27.90
N ARG A 53 -24.92 0.34 28.08
CA ARG A 53 -25.61 0.58 29.35
C ARG A 53 -26.14 -0.73 29.93
N ILE A 54 -25.27 -1.50 30.58
CA ILE A 54 -25.65 -2.77 31.21
C ILE A 54 -25.60 -2.59 32.73
N GLU A 55 -26.75 -2.78 33.40
CA GLU A 55 -26.89 -2.81 34.86
C GLU A 55 -26.34 -1.55 35.57
N GLY A 56 -26.54 -0.36 34.99
CA GLY A 56 -26.07 0.91 35.54
C GLY A 56 -24.56 1.15 35.38
N ARG A 57 -23.82 0.23 34.74
CA ARG A 57 -22.42 0.42 34.35
C ARG A 57 -22.34 0.84 32.89
N VAL A 58 -21.48 1.81 32.62
CA VAL A 58 -21.11 2.19 31.26
C VAL A 58 -19.94 1.29 30.81
N THR A 59 -20.11 0.62 29.67
CA THR A 59 -19.08 -0.24 29.06
C THR A 59 -18.78 0.24 27.64
N CYS A 60 -17.66 -0.19 27.05
CA CYS A 60 -17.30 0.09 25.65
C CYS A 60 -17.73 -1.02 24.67
N LYS A 61 -18.50 -2.02 25.12
CA LYS A 61 -18.80 -3.24 24.36
C LYS A 61 -19.55 -2.96 23.06
N GLY A 62 -20.56 -2.10 23.12
CA GLY A 62 -21.32 -1.62 21.98
C GLY A 62 -20.51 -0.74 21.05
N THR A 63 -19.66 0.14 21.59
CA THR A 63 -18.71 0.94 20.79
C THR A 63 -17.77 0.03 19.98
N ARG A 64 -17.23 -1.01 20.62
CA ARG A 64 -16.38 -1.99 19.95
C ARG A 64 -17.14 -2.74 18.85
N ALA A 65 -18.35 -3.22 19.14
CA ALA A 65 -19.19 -3.89 18.14
C ALA A 65 -19.45 -2.99 16.92
N MET A 66 -19.82 -1.72 17.17
CA MET A 66 -20.04 -0.73 16.11
C MET A 66 -18.84 -0.58 15.17
N LEU A 67 -17.63 -0.44 15.72
CA LEU A 67 -16.41 -0.29 14.93
C LEU A 67 -16.05 -1.56 14.14
N PHE A 68 -16.28 -2.74 14.74
CA PHE A 68 -16.02 -4.02 14.08
C PHE A 68 -16.99 -4.25 12.93
N ASP A 69 -18.28 -3.98 13.14
CA ASP A 69 -19.31 -4.13 12.12
C ASP A 69 -19.09 -3.13 10.99
N TRP A 70 -18.77 -1.88 11.31
CA TRP A 70 -18.37 -0.88 10.32
C TRP A 70 -17.17 -1.35 9.49
N ARG A 71 -16.14 -1.90 10.11
CA ARG A 71 -14.94 -2.40 9.41
C ARG A 71 -15.28 -3.44 8.35
N GLN A 72 -16.25 -4.32 8.59
CA GLN A 72 -16.67 -5.34 7.61
C GLN A 72 -17.36 -4.75 6.38
N THR A 73 -17.90 -3.53 6.48
CA THR A 73 -18.56 -2.84 5.36
C THR A 73 -17.59 -2.06 4.46
N VAL A 74 -16.32 -1.95 4.86
CA VAL A 74 -15.31 -1.13 4.19
C VAL A 74 -14.15 -2.00 3.71
N VAL A 75 -13.75 -1.81 2.46
CA VAL A 75 -12.59 -2.49 1.86
C VAL A 75 -11.33 -2.21 2.69
N PRO A 76 -10.49 -3.21 3.02
CA PRO A 76 -9.35 -3.07 3.92
C PRO A 76 -8.48 -1.84 3.68
N CYS A 77 -8.11 -1.58 2.42
CA CYS A 77 -7.23 -0.47 2.04
C CYS A 77 -7.78 0.93 2.39
N ASP A 78 -9.10 1.07 2.52
CA ASP A 78 -9.75 2.38 2.80
C ASP A 78 -10.07 2.57 4.28
N GLN A 79 -9.94 1.53 5.11
CA GLN A 79 -10.40 1.56 6.50
C GLN A 79 -9.67 2.63 7.31
N HIS A 80 -8.34 2.68 7.27
CA HIS A 80 -7.58 3.68 8.03
C HIS A 80 -7.94 5.13 7.64
N LEU A 81 -8.09 5.39 6.34
CA LEU A 81 -8.44 6.71 5.82
C LEU A 81 -9.84 7.14 6.26
N ARG A 82 -10.82 6.24 6.05
CA ARG A 82 -12.22 6.52 6.38
C ARG A 82 -12.43 6.68 7.89
N LEU A 83 -11.78 5.86 8.71
CA LEU A 83 -11.84 6.00 10.16
C LEU A 83 -11.23 7.31 10.63
N LYS A 84 -10.06 7.69 10.09
CA LYS A 84 -9.40 8.96 10.42
C LYS A 84 -10.30 10.16 10.09
N GLN A 85 -10.87 10.18 8.89
CA GLN A 85 -11.77 11.26 8.47
C GLN A 85 -13.02 11.32 9.34
N ALA A 86 -13.64 10.17 9.63
CA ALA A 86 -14.83 10.10 10.47
C ALA A 86 -14.57 10.61 11.90
N LEU A 87 -13.40 10.32 12.46
CA LEU A 87 -12.97 10.85 13.77
C LEU A 87 -12.79 12.37 13.71
N ILE A 88 -12.17 12.91 12.66
CA ILE A 88 -12.00 14.37 12.48
C ILE A 88 -13.36 15.05 12.36
N ASP A 89 -14.25 14.51 11.51
CA ASP A 89 -15.60 15.05 11.27
C ASP A 89 -16.47 14.99 12.54
N ALA A 90 -16.26 13.98 13.39
CA ALA A 90 -16.90 13.84 14.69
C ALA A 90 -16.25 14.70 15.79
N LYS A 91 -15.25 15.54 15.45
CA LYS A 91 -14.47 16.38 16.39
C LYS A 91 -13.66 15.58 17.42
N LEU A 92 -13.30 14.33 17.10
CA LEU A 92 -12.45 13.42 17.88
C LEU A 92 -11.00 13.42 17.38
N VAL A 93 -10.48 14.59 17.00
CA VAL A 93 -9.15 14.74 16.36
C VAL A 93 -8.03 14.14 17.21
N MET A 94 -8.09 14.34 18.54
CA MET A 94 -7.09 13.79 19.48
C MET A 94 -7.05 12.26 19.48
N LEU A 95 -8.20 11.59 19.27
CA LEU A 95 -8.24 10.13 19.18
C LEU A 95 -7.67 9.65 17.84
N ALA A 96 -7.93 10.38 16.74
CA ALA A 96 -7.33 10.09 15.45
C ALA A 96 -5.80 10.19 15.51
N ASP A 97 -5.26 11.24 16.11
CA ASP A 97 -3.82 11.44 16.23
C ASP A 97 -3.14 10.46 17.20
N THR A 98 -3.85 10.03 18.24
CA THR A 98 -3.35 9.06 19.22
C THR A 98 -3.31 7.65 18.65
N HIS A 99 -4.41 7.18 18.05
CA HIS A 99 -4.56 5.79 17.63
C HIS A 99 -4.09 5.52 16.20
N LEU A 100 -4.08 6.53 15.33
CA LEU A 100 -3.71 6.39 13.91
C LEU A 100 -2.35 7.07 13.59
N LYS A 101 -1.53 7.30 14.62
CA LYS A 101 -0.18 7.87 14.47
C LYS A 101 0.72 6.89 13.70
N GLY A 102 1.19 7.30 12.52
CA GLY A 102 2.05 6.48 11.66
C GLY A 102 1.39 6.01 10.36
N THR A 103 0.06 6.10 10.22
CA THR A 103 -0.59 6.03 8.90
C THR A 103 -0.42 7.36 8.19
N LEU A 104 0.79 7.55 7.63
CA LEU A 104 1.21 8.59 6.70
C LEU A 104 0.74 10.01 7.06
N SER A 105 1.60 10.70 7.80
CA SER A 105 1.66 12.16 7.91
C SER A 105 2.08 12.81 6.59
N ASP A 106 1.41 12.46 5.50
CA ASP A 106 1.32 13.30 4.33
C ASP A 106 -0.17 13.42 3.97
N PRO A 107 -0.85 14.45 4.49
CA PRO A 107 -2.22 14.78 4.10
C PRO A 107 -2.37 14.90 2.58
N ASP A 108 -1.29 15.17 1.83
CA ASP A 108 -1.32 15.34 0.38
C ASP A 108 -1.23 14.03 -0.41
N ILE A 109 -0.90 12.89 0.20
CA ILE A 109 -0.81 11.61 -0.54
C ILE A 109 -2.17 10.89 -0.59
N TYR A 110 -3.02 10.99 0.44
CA TYR A 110 -4.24 10.16 0.52
C TYR A 110 -5.57 10.92 0.77
N SER A 111 -5.58 12.24 1.04
CA SER A 111 -6.82 12.97 1.35
C SER A 111 -7.42 13.81 0.21
N LYS A 112 -6.72 13.96 -0.92
CA LYS A 112 -7.45 14.31 -2.14
C LYS A 112 -8.18 13.04 -2.53
N LYS A 113 -9.53 13.04 -2.44
CA LYS A 113 -10.41 12.34 -3.40
C LYS A 113 -9.56 12.09 -4.64
N ILE A 114 -9.40 10.85 -5.11
CA ILE A 114 -8.93 10.62 -6.48
C ILE A 114 -9.75 11.60 -7.30
N SER A 115 -9.09 12.71 -7.67
CA SER A 115 -9.82 13.82 -8.22
C SER A 115 -10.46 13.23 -9.47
N PRO A 116 -11.62 13.70 -9.94
CA PRO A 116 -12.06 13.34 -11.29
C PRO A 116 -10.93 13.54 -12.34
N SER A 117 -9.90 14.33 -12.00
CA SER A 117 -8.65 14.54 -12.74
C SER A 117 -7.44 13.63 -12.42
N LEU A 118 -7.50 12.66 -11.49
CA LEU A 118 -6.41 11.71 -11.25
C LEU A 118 -6.62 10.46 -12.11
N THR A 119 -6.33 10.63 -13.40
CA THR A 119 -6.29 9.52 -14.35
C THR A 119 -5.08 8.63 -14.08
N VAL A 120 -5.14 7.38 -14.55
CA VAL A 120 -3.96 6.46 -14.56
C VAL A 120 -2.73 7.15 -15.14
N GLN A 121 -2.93 7.99 -16.15
CA GLN A 121 -1.89 8.79 -16.78
C GLN A 121 -1.22 9.77 -15.80
N ARG A 122 -2.00 10.47 -14.97
CA ARG A 122 -1.45 11.39 -13.98
C ARG A 122 -0.73 10.67 -12.84
N CYS A 123 -1.20 9.47 -12.45
CA CYS A 123 -0.47 8.60 -11.52
C CYS A 123 0.88 8.18 -12.10
N ARG A 124 0.90 7.77 -13.38
CA ARG A 124 2.11 7.43 -14.12
C ARG A 124 3.09 8.60 -14.14
N GLU A 125 2.65 9.80 -14.51
CA GLU A 125 3.48 11.01 -14.54
C GLU A 125 4.08 11.35 -13.16
N LYS A 126 3.28 11.25 -12.09
CA LYS A 126 3.77 11.45 -10.72
C LYS A 126 4.84 10.44 -10.33
N LEU A 127 4.62 9.16 -10.65
CA LEU A 127 5.58 8.08 -10.41
C LEU A 127 6.88 8.33 -11.19
N GLU A 128 6.79 8.62 -12.48
CA GLU A 128 7.95 8.97 -13.32
C GLU A 128 8.74 10.12 -12.71
N ASN A 129 8.06 11.22 -12.34
CA ASN A 129 8.72 12.40 -11.75
C ASN A 129 9.44 12.07 -10.43
N LYS A 130 8.85 11.22 -9.59
CA LYS A 130 9.47 10.77 -8.33
C LYS A 130 10.74 9.94 -8.60
N TYR A 131 10.68 9.02 -9.57
CA TYR A 131 11.84 8.22 -9.94
C TYR A 131 12.95 9.06 -10.58
N ARG A 132 12.64 9.97 -11.51
CA ARG A 132 13.65 10.87 -12.12
C ARG A 132 14.37 11.74 -11.09
N ASN A 133 13.63 12.32 -10.14
CA ASN A 133 14.18 13.39 -9.31
C ASN A 133 14.67 12.93 -7.94
N GLN A 134 14.14 11.82 -7.40
CA GLN A 134 14.34 11.45 -6.00
C GLN A 134 14.87 10.02 -5.79
N LEU A 135 14.37 9.02 -6.54
CA LEU A 135 14.68 7.61 -6.25
C LEU A 135 15.81 7.02 -7.10
N CYS A 136 15.96 7.46 -8.35
CA CYS A 136 17.06 7.02 -9.23
C CYS A 136 18.31 7.88 -9.01
N LYS A 137 18.77 8.00 -7.77
CA LYS A 137 20.07 8.56 -7.40
C LYS A 137 20.82 7.56 -6.53
N ILE A 138 21.75 6.79 -7.10
CA ILE A 138 22.57 5.85 -6.32
C ILE A 138 23.75 6.62 -5.75
N GLN A 139 23.76 6.81 -4.44
CA GLN A 139 24.88 7.43 -3.75
C GLN A 139 26.08 6.47 -3.79
N MET A 140 27.20 6.89 -4.40
CA MET A 140 28.41 6.04 -4.51
C MET A 140 29.22 6.04 -3.22
N LYS A 141 29.27 7.20 -2.54
CA LYS A 141 29.95 7.36 -1.26
C LYS A 141 28.95 7.67 -0.15
N PRO A 142 28.87 6.85 0.91
CA PRO A 142 27.94 7.08 2.01
C PRO A 142 28.07 8.46 2.70
N TRP A 143 29.26 9.05 2.67
CA TRP A 143 29.57 10.31 3.35
C TRP A 143 29.52 11.56 2.45
N ASP A 144 29.31 11.40 1.14
CA ASP A 144 29.21 12.51 0.20
C ASP A 144 27.80 12.52 -0.42
N GLN A 145 26.99 13.49 -0.01
CA GLN A 145 25.61 13.64 -0.49
C GLN A 145 25.52 14.21 -1.91
N SER A 146 26.65 14.58 -2.52
CA SER A 146 26.72 15.03 -3.91
C SER A 146 27.23 13.97 -4.89
N ASP A 147 27.77 12.85 -4.37
CA ASP A 147 28.38 11.79 -5.17
C ASP A 147 27.35 10.71 -5.56
N PHE A 148 26.70 10.92 -6.70
CA PHE A 148 25.74 9.98 -7.28
C PHE A 148 26.25 9.37 -8.59
N ALA A 149 26.05 8.07 -8.77
CA ALA A 149 26.25 7.42 -10.06
C ALA A 149 25.09 7.76 -11.00
N GLU A 150 25.40 8.22 -12.21
CA GLU A 150 24.41 8.25 -13.28
C GLU A 150 24.07 6.81 -13.69
N PHE A 151 22.77 6.47 -13.68
CA PHE A 151 22.30 5.13 -14.03
C PHE A 151 22.64 4.69 -15.45
N LYS A 152 22.92 5.65 -16.34
CA LYS A 152 23.39 5.39 -17.71
C LYS A 152 24.72 4.65 -17.72
N ASP A 153 25.56 4.87 -16.72
CA ASP A 153 26.90 4.25 -16.65
C ASP A 153 26.88 2.90 -15.92
N ILE A 154 25.75 2.54 -15.29
CA ILE A 154 25.57 1.28 -14.56
C ILE A 154 25.21 0.17 -15.55
N HIS A 155 26.25 -0.54 -16.00
CA HIS A 155 26.12 -1.75 -16.80
C HIS A 155 25.75 -2.93 -15.91
N LEU A 156 24.52 -3.43 -16.06
CA LEU A 156 24.04 -4.61 -15.35
C LEU A 156 23.73 -5.71 -16.35
N VAL A 157 24.32 -6.88 -16.13
CA VAL A 157 24.01 -8.09 -16.87
C VAL A 157 23.04 -8.91 -16.01
N VAL A 158 21.78 -8.98 -16.43
CA VAL A 158 20.76 -9.80 -15.76
C VAL A 158 20.46 -11.02 -16.62
N THR A 159 20.56 -12.20 -16.01
CA THR A 159 20.11 -13.44 -16.65
C THR A 159 18.74 -13.81 -16.12
N VAL A 160 17.75 -13.83 -17.00
CA VAL A 160 16.40 -14.31 -16.69
C VAL A 160 16.40 -15.83 -16.80
N VAL A 161 15.94 -16.49 -15.74
CA VAL A 161 15.77 -17.94 -15.69
C VAL A 161 14.31 -18.20 -15.37
N THR A 162 13.66 -19.01 -16.19
CA THR A 162 12.30 -19.48 -15.88
C THR A 162 12.39 -20.80 -15.13
N LYS A 163 11.51 -20.98 -14.13
CA LYS A 163 11.39 -22.23 -13.38
C LYS A 163 10.12 -22.97 -13.78
N ASP A 164 10.21 -24.28 -13.88
CA ASP A 164 9.05 -25.13 -14.14
C ASP A 164 8.16 -25.26 -12.89
N ALA A 165 7.04 -25.98 -13.01
CA ALA A 165 6.11 -26.22 -11.90
C ALA A 165 6.74 -26.99 -10.71
N ARG A 166 7.92 -27.59 -10.90
CA ARG A 166 8.69 -28.30 -9.87
C ARG A 166 9.80 -27.42 -9.27
N GLY A 167 9.87 -26.15 -9.67
CA GLY A 167 10.87 -25.19 -9.22
C GLY A 167 12.26 -25.40 -9.82
N GLN A 168 12.39 -26.26 -10.84
CA GLN A 168 13.66 -26.50 -11.52
C GLN A 168 13.89 -25.45 -12.60
N ASP A 169 15.13 -24.99 -12.71
CA ASP A 169 15.54 -24.06 -13.77
C ASP A 169 15.31 -24.73 -15.14
N THR A 170 14.54 -24.08 -16.00
CA THR A 170 14.44 -24.52 -17.39
C THR A 170 15.74 -24.19 -18.12
N LYS A 171 15.96 -24.85 -19.27
CA LYS A 171 17.11 -24.55 -20.14
C LYS A 171 17.04 -23.14 -20.75
N LYS A 172 15.92 -22.44 -20.62
CA LYS A 172 15.71 -21.12 -21.21
C LYS A 172 16.36 -20.06 -20.30
N LYS A 173 17.57 -19.62 -20.68
CA LYS A 173 18.28 -18.49 -20.09
C LYS A 173 18.32 -17.37 -21.11
N GLU A 174 17.69 -16.25 -20.82
CA GLU A 174 17.75 -15.04 -21.64
C GLU A 174 18.63 -14.01 -20.93
N MET A 175 19.64 -13.50 -21.63
CA MET A 175 20.47 -12.42 -21.13
C MET A 175 19.84 -11.09 -21.55
N LEU A 176 19.43 -10.29 -20.57
CA LEU A 176 18.99 -8.92 -20.82
C LEU A 176 20.26 -8.05 -20.84
N LYS A 177 20.64 -7.61 -22.04
CA LYS A 177 21.71 -6.65 -22.26
C LYS A 177 21.09 -5.26 -22.46
N ASP A 178 21.72 -4.25 -21.89
CA ASP A 178 21.40 -2.82 -22.04
C ASP A 178 20.12 -2.33 -21.35
N SER A 179 18.95 -2.95 -21.61
CA SER A 179 17.67 -2.60 -20.99
C SER A 179 17.09 -3.77 -20.22
N ILE A 180 16.96 -3.62 -18.89
CA ILE A 180 16.36 -4.65 -18.04
C ILE A 180 14.82 -4.53 -18.06
N ALA A 181 14.28 -3.45 -18.64
CA ALA A 181 12.85 -3.23 -18.67
C ALA A 181 12.07 -4.31 -19.44
N GLU A 182 12.72 -5.08 -20.31
CA GLU A 182 12.12 -6.24 -20.98
C GLU A 182 11.58 -7.29 -20.00
N ILE A 183 12.11 -7.32 -18.76
CA ILE A 183 11.62 -8.22 -17.71
C ILE A 183 10.12 -8.04 -17.43
N PHE A 184 9.59 -6.83 -17.62
CA PHE A 184 8.17 -6.51 -17.43
C PHE A 184 7.28 -6.97 -18.58
N SER A 185 7.88 -7.36 -19.71
CA SER A 185 7.19 -7.88 -20.89
C SER A 185 7.39 -9.41 -21.02
N THR A 186 8.27 -10.01 -20.22
CA THR A 186 8.55 -11.45 -20.25
C THR A 186 7.34 -12.25 -19.77
N LYS A 187 6.80 -13.09 -20.66
CA LYS A 187 5.70 -14.00 -20.34
C LYS A 187 6.22 -15.40 -19.99
N VAL A 188 5.64 -16.01 -18.96
CA VAL A 188 5.86 -17.42 -18.59
C VAL A 188 4.58 -18.17 -18.92
N ASN A 189 4.66 -19.20 -19.76
CA ASN A 189 3.49 -19.94 -20.27
C ASN A 189 2.41 -19.05 -20.92
N GLY A 190 2.80 -17.94 -21.55
CA GLY A 190 1.88 -17.02 -22.23
C GLY A 190 1.29 -15.91 -21.35
N GLU A 191 1.56 -15.91 -20.03
CA GLU A 191 1.05 -14.92 -19.08
C GLU A 191 2.18 -14.10 -18.44
N LEU A 192 1.87 -12.87 -18.04
CA LEU A 192 2.80 -12.05 -17.26
C LEU A 192 2.89 -12.59 -15.82
N PRO A 193 4.10 -12.78 -15.28
CA PRO A 193 4.27 -13.31 -13.94
C PRO A 193 3.80 -12.30 -12.89
N ALA A 194 2.97 -12.75 -11.94
CA ALA A 194 2.55 -11.92 -10.80
C ALA A 194 3.70 -11.61 -9.83
N ARG A 195 4.79 -12.38 -9.85
CA ARG A 195 5.96 -12.23 -8.97
C ARG A 195 7.25 -12.52 -9.72
N ILE A 196 8.24 -11.66 -9.53
CA ILE A 196 9.60 -11.81 -10.07
C ILE A 196 10.56 -11.92 -8.89
N LEU A 197 11.37 -12.98 -8.87
CA LEU A 197 12.41 -13.17 -7.85
C LEU A 197 13.78 -12.77 -8.41
N ILE A 198 14.43 -11.81 -7.77
CA ILE A 198 15.82 -11.42 -8.08
C ILE A 198 16.74 -12.13 -7.10
N SER A 199 17.50 -13.11 -7.58
CA SER A 199 18.44 -13.89 -6.78
C SER A 199 19.88 -13.57 -7.16
N ALA A 200 20.69 -13.23 -6.16
CA ALA A 200 22.14 -13.08 -6.25
C ALA A 200 22.76 -13.11 -4.84
N PRO A 201 24.05 -13.46 -4.69
CA PRO A 201 24.77 -13.32 -3.42
C PRO A 201 24.71 -11.90 -2.83
N ALA A 202 25.06 -11.76 -1.56
CA ALA A 202 25.22 -10.45 -0.92
C ALA A 202 26.26 -9.60 -1.69
N GLY A 203 26.03 -8.28 -1.78
CA GLY A 203 26.93 -7.36 -2.48
C GLY A 203 26.89 -7.39 -4.01
N ARG A 204 26.09 -8.27 -4.64
CA ARG A 204 26.00 -8.38 -6.12
C ARG A 204 25.02 -7.40 -6.79
N GLY A 205 24.57 -6.36 -6.07
CA GLY A 205 23.77 -5.30 -6.68
C GLY A 205 22.28 -5.62 -6.92
N LYS A 206 21.64 -6.48 -6.11
CA LYS A 206 20.19 -6.77 -6.25
C LYS A 206 19.33 -5.51 -6.18
N THR A 207 19.57 -4.66 -5.17
CA THR A 207 18.87 -3.37 -5.02
C THR A 207 19.17 -2.44 -6.19
N THR A 208 20.42 -2.43 -6.66
CA THR A 208 20.86 -1.68 -7.83
C THR A 208 20.13 -2.12 -9.10
N ALA A 209 19.90 -3.43 -9.28
CA ALA A 209 19.14 -3.97 -10.40
C ALA A 209 17.67 -3.51 -10.38
N VAL A 210 17.02 -3.51 -9.22
CA VAL A 210 15.65 -2.97 -9.06
C VAL A 210 15.61 -1.47 -9.37
N ALA A 211 16.58 -0.72 -8.88
CA ALA A 211 16.66 0.71 -9.15
C ALA A 211 16.89 0.99 -10.65
N LYS A 212 17.75 0.21 -11.32
CA LYS A 212 17.95 0.33 -12.77
C LYS A 212 16.69 -0.05 -13.55
N MET A 213 15.95 -1.09 -13.16
CA MET A 213 14.67 -1.43 -13.79
C MET A 213 13.67 -0.26 -13.74
N ALA A 214 13.56 0.40 -12.59
CA ALA A 214 12.72 1.58 -12.45
C ALA A 214 13.24 2.75 -13.29
N ASN A 215 14.56 2.97 -13.33
CA ASN A 215 15.15 4.00 -14.16
C ASN A 215 14.92 3.76 -15.66
N ASP A 216 15.15 2.54 -16.14
CA ASP A 216 14.94 2.13 -17.54
C ASP A 216 13.46 2.26 -17.90
N TRP A 217 12.53 1.89 -17.02
CA TRP A 217 11.09 2.08 -17.22
C TRP A 217 10.73 3.55 -17.46
N VAL A 218 11.28 4.46 -16.66
CA VAL A 218 11.05 5.90 -16.76
C VAL A 218 11.70 6.50 -18.02
N HIS A 219 12.86 5.99 -18.44
CA HIS A 219 13.61 6.51 -19.59
C HIS A 219 13.34 5.74 -20.89
N ARG A 220 12.37 4.82 -20.92
CA ARG A 220 11.95 4.13 -22.15
C ARG A 220 11.62 5.17 -23.22
N GLU A 221 12.36 5.14 -24.33
CA GLU A 221 12.02 5.95 -25.49
C GLU A 221 10.65 5.49 -26.03
N LYS A 222 9.76 6.44 -26.30
CA LYS A 222 8.40 6.20 -26.84
C LYS A 222 8.39 5.61 -28.28
N GLY A 223 9.50 5.04 -28.75
CA GLY A 223 9.68 4.53 -30.11
C GLY A 223 9.76 3.01 -30.27
N GLY A 224 9.73 2.22 -29.19
CA GLY A 224 9.76 0.75 -29.25
C GLY A 224 8.38 0.15 -29.02
N SER A 225 7.72 -0.26 -30.10
CA SER A 225 6.43 -0.96 -30.15
C SER A 225 6.20 -1.92 -28.96
N GLY A 226 5.24 -1.57 -28.09
CA GLY A 226 4.85 -2.40 -26.96
C GLY A 226 3.88 -1.66 -26.06
N GLU A 227 2.71 -1.31 -26.60
CA GLU A 227 1.56 -0.90 -25.79
C GLU A 227 1.25 -2.03 -24.80
N PHE A 228 1.24 -1.68 -23.50
CA PHE A 228 0.78 -2.58 -22.46
C PHE A 228 -0.75 -2.56 -22.47
N HIS A 229 -1.35 -3.61 -23.03
CA HIS A 229 -2.75 -3.97 -22.84
C HIS A 229 -2.90 -4.90 -21.63
#